data_AF-A0A0B2UCP0-F1
#
_entry.id   AF-A0A0B2UCP0-F1
#
_cell.length_a   1.000
_cell.length_b   1.000
_cell.length_c   1.000
_cell.angle_alpha   90.00
_cell.angle_beta   90.00
_cell.angle_gamma   90.00
#
_symmetry.space_group_name_H-M   'P 1'
#
loop_
_entity.id
_entity.type
_entity.pdbx_description
1 polymer ?
#
loop_
_entity_poly.entity_id
_entity_poly.type
_entity_poly.pdbx_seq_one_letter_code
_entity_poly.pdbx_strand_id
1 'polypeptide(L)'
;MDYEKLITLASKFYSREALRKTHEEEATNLENFVQKVKEINDTSDEEDSIESKLLANRLNTQVRALTGANIAYYDEFILLSSYFDPNTFIKDYRVYAQNREAFKLKLSSDQKCVKEILINSKGHKNRIKNYRGIIVGFIMVIIFYRISIGPVLQKWLKNEWNLPDLAQGIIVQGLVFFFLTVVLRIFLDYEAYKALLHKIKEKNSETTN
;
A
#
# COMPACT_ATOMS: atom_id res chain seq x y z
N MET A 1 -6.88 -14.04 -21.09
CA MET A 1 -7.37 -14.58 -19.80
C MET A 1 -7.32 -13.53 -18.68
N ASP A 2 -6.31 -12.65 -18.62
CA ASP A 2 -6.20 -11.64 -17.55
C ASP A 2 -7.15 -10.44 -17.69
N TYR A 3 -7.50 -10.07 -18.93
CA TYR A 3 -8.42 -8.97 -19.22
C TYR A 3 -9.86 -9.24 -18.74
N GLU A 4 -10.34 -10.49 -18.85
CA GLU A 4 -11.66 -10.88 -18.33
C GLU A 4 -11.74 -10.80 -16.80
N LYS A 5 -10.64 -11.12 -16.11
CA LYS A 5 -10.54 -10.95 -14.64
C LYS A 5 -10.61 -9.48 -14.25
N LEU A 6 -9.95 -8.60 -15.00
CA LEU A 6 -10.01 -7.16 -14.79
C LEU A 6 -11.41 -6.59 -15.04
N ILE A 7 -12.07 -7.00 -16.12
CA ILE A 7 -13.47 -6.61 -16.40
C ILE A 7 -14.39 -7.11 -15.29
N THR A 8 -14.20 -8.35 -14.82
CA THR A 8 -15.00 -8.93 -13.73
C THR A 8 -14.79 -8.18 -12.41
N LEU A 9 -13.55 -7.76 -12.15
CA LEU A 9 -13.23 -6.97 -10.97
C LEU A 9 -13.91 -5.59 -11.06
N ALA A 10 -13.80 -4.92 -12.21
CA ALA A 10 -14.46 -3.65 -12.46
C ALA A 10 -15.98 -3.77 -12.33
N SER A 11 -16.61 -4.73 -13.03
CA SER A 11 -18.06 -4.90 -13.02
C SER A 11 -18.63 -5.22 -11.63
N LYS A 12 -17.91 -6.02 -10.82
CA LYS A 12 -18.30 -6.28 -9.43
C LYS A 12 -18.22 -5.03 -8.57
N PHE A 13 -17.18 -4.22 -8.75
CA PHE A 13 -17.02 -2.92 -8.08
C PHE A 13 -18.16 -1.94 -8.46
N TYR A 14 -18.60 -1.95 -9.72
CA TYR A 14 -19.68 -1.10 -10.24
C TYR A 14 -21.10 -1.54 -9.86
N SER A 15 -21.34 -2.84 -9.64
CA SER A 15 -22.70 -3.42 -9.52
C SER A 15 -23.51 -3.02 -8.28
N ARG A 16 -22.92 -2.37 -7.26
CA ARG A 16 -23.66 -1.88 -6.09
C ARG A 16 -23.80 -0.36 -6.12
N GLU A 17 -25.02 0.08 -6.44
CA GLU A 17 -25.50 1.47 -6.48
C GLU A 17 -25.19 2.30 -5.21
N ALA A 18 -24.94 1.63 -4.06
CA ALA A 18 -24.55 2.27 -2.79
C ALA A 18 -23.10 2.78 -2.73
N LEU A 19 -22.18 2.24 -3.54
CA LEU A 19 -20.78 2.70 -3.64
C LEU A 19 -20.60 3.81 -4.68
N ARG A 20 -21.56 3.93 -5.61
CA ARG A 20 -21.48 4.81 -6.78
C ARG A 20 -21.41 6.30 -6.45
N LYS A 21 -21.88 6.75 -5.28
CA LYS A 21 -21.80 8.17 -4.88
C LYS A 21 -20.62 8.51 -3.96
N THR A 22 -20.01 7.52 -3.31
CA THR A 22 -18.96 7.74 -2.30
C THR A 22 -17.56 7.44 -2.85
N HIS A 23 -17.45 6.68 -3.94
CA HIS A 23 -16.20 6.20 -4.52
C HIS A 23 -16.12 6.40 -6.05
N GLU A 24 -16.71 7.47 -6.60
CA GLU A 24 -16.66 7.76 -8.04
C GLU A 24 -15.22 7.85 -8.56
N GLU A 25 -14.31 8.47 -7.79
CA GLU A 25 -12.91 8.61 -8.16
C GLU A 25 -12.17 7.27 -8.23
N GLU A 26 -12.42 6.34 -7.31
CA GLU A 26 -11.81 5.01 -7.32
C GLU A 26 -12.30 4.18 -8.51
N ALA A 27 -13.58 4.32 -8.84
CA ALA A 27 -14.20 3.66 -9.98
C ALA A 27 -13.60 4.19 -11.30
N THR A 28 -13.51 5.51 -11.47
CA THR A 28 -12.86 6.14 -12.64
C THR A 28 -11.37 5.77 -12.74
N ASN A 29 -10.66 5.71 -11.62
CA ASN A 29 -9.26 5.26 -11.61
C ASN A 29 -9.11 3.80 -12.05
N LEU A 30 -10.07 2.94 -11.69
CA LEU A 30 -10.08 1.55 -12.12
C LEU A 30 -10.40 1.42 -13.62
N GLU A 31 -11.34 2.20 -14.16
CA GLU A 31 -11.62 2.23 -15.60
C GLU A 31 -10.40 2.70 -16.41
N ASN A 32 -9.79 3.80 -15.99
CA ASN A 32 -8.56 4.31 -16.60
C ASN A 32 -7.43 3.28 -16.55
N PHE A 33 -7.34 2.52 -15.47
CA PHE A 33 -6.39 1.41 -15.36
C PHE A 33 -6.70 0.30 -16.38
N VAL A 34 -7.96 -0.17 -16.47
CA VAL A 34 -8.36 -1.23 -17.41
C VAL A 34 -8.10 -0.81 -18.86
N GLN A 35 -8.44 0.44 -19.21
CA GLN A 35 -8.19 0.97 -20.55
C GLN A 35 -6.70 1.02 -20.88
N LYS A 36 -5.86 1.56 -19.97
CA LYS A 36 -4.40 1.62 -20.18
C LYS A 36 -3.76 0.24 -20.28
N VAL A 37 -4.22 -0.73 -19.48
CA VAL A 37 -3.73 -2.11 -19.58
C VAL A 37 -4.10 -2.72 -20.94
N LYS A 38 -5.31 -2.45 -21.44
CA LYS A 38 -5.72 -2.87 -22.78
C LYS A 38 -4.83 -2.28 -23.86
N GLU A 39 -4.61 -0.96 -23.82
CA GLU A 39 -3.74 -0.25 -24.77
C GLU A 39 -2.32 -0.80 -24.78
N ILE A 40 -1.76 -1.11 -23.61
CA ILE A 40 -0.42 -1.71 -23.47
C ILE A 40 -0.36 -3.12 -24.08
N ASN A 41 -1.39 -3.94 -23.85
CA ASN A 41 -1.41 -5.32 -24.37
C ASN A 41 -1.68 -5.36 -25.87
N ASP A 42 -2.44 -4.41 -26.42
CA ASP A 42 -2.73 -4.29 -27.85
C ASP A 42 -1.51 -3.81 -28.67
N THR A 43 -0.42 -3.36 -28.03
CA THR A 43 0.81 -2.90 -28.71
C THR A 43 1.88 -4.00 -28.93
N SER A 44 1.59 -5.25 -28.59
CA SER A 44 2.59 -6.33 -28.49
C SER A 44 2.48 -7.34 -29.64
N ASP A 45 3.38 -7.25 -30.63
CA ASP A 45 3.45 -8.21 -31.75
C ASP A 45 4.58 -9.26 -31.65
N GLU A 46 5.53 -9.19 -30.70
CA GLU A 46 6.60 -10.20 -30.58
C GLU A 46 6.94 -10.60 -29.13
N GLU A 47 6.98 -11.91 -28.88
CA GLU A 47 6.92 -12.52 -27.53
C GLU A 47 8.27 -12.66 -26.81
N ASP A 48 9.41 -12.23 -27.38
CA ASP A 48 10.72 -12.55 -26.77
C ASP A 48 11.85 -11.50 -27.00
N SER A 49 11.60 -10.25 -26.63
CA SER A 49 12.60 -9.16 -26.71
C SER A 49 12.61 -8.26 -25.47
N ILE A 50 13.52 -7.26 -25.42
CA ILE A 50 13.56 -6.16 -24.43
C ILE A 50 12.17 -5.53 -24.24
N GLU A 51 11.33 -5.60 -25.26
CA GLU A 51 9.95 -5.12 -25.30
C GLU A 51 9.05 -5.82 -24.27
N SER A 52 9.22 -7.13 -24.03
CA SER A 52 8.46 -7.87 -23.00
C SER A 52 8.75 -7.36 -21.57
N LYS A 53 10.01 -7.04 -21.27
CA LYS A 53 10.42 -6.46 -19.98
C LYS A 53 9.91 -5.03 -19.82
N LEU A 54 9.91 -4.25 -20.91
CA LEU A 54 9.33 -2.91 -20.92
C LEU A 54 7.81 -2.96 -20.72
N LEU A 55 7.13 -3.92 -21.32
CA LEU A 55 5.70 -4.15 -21.16
C LEU A 55 5.34 -4.53 -19.72
N ALA A 56 6.05 -5.49 -19.13
CA ALA A 56 5.87 -5.85 -17.72
C ALA A 56 6.09 -4.64 -16.78
N ASN A 57 7.09 -3.80 -17.07
CA ASN A 57 7.34 -2.60 -16.28
C ASN A 57 6.22 -1.55 -16.43
N ARG A 58 5.69 -1.37 -17.65
CA ARG A 58 4.52 -0.49 -17.89
C ARG A 58 3.30 -0.98 -17.11
N LEU A 59 3.00 -2.28 -17.15
CA LEU A 59 1.90 -2.88 -16.40
C LEU A 59 2.08 -2.74 -14.88
N ASN A 60 3.28 -3.03 -14.35
CA ASN A 60 3.60 -2.84 -12.94
C ASN A 60 3.44 -1.38 -12.50
N THR A 61 3.80 -0.43 -13.38
CA THR A 61 3.63 1.01 -13.14
C THR A 61 2.15 1.38 -13.05
N GLN A 62 1.28 0.81 -13.89
CA GLN A 62 -0.16 1.03 -13.79
C GLN A 62 -0.72 0.48 -12.46
N VAL A 63 -0.30 -0.70 -12.01
CA VAL A 63 -0.74 -1.23 -10.71
C VAL A 63 -0.25 -0.35 -9.56
N ARG A 64 0.98 0.18 -9.64
CA ARG A 64 1.49 1.13 -8.65
C ARG A 64 0.68 2.42 -8.62
N ALA A 65 0.29 2.95 -9.79
CA ALA A 65 -0.56 4.13 -9.88
C ALA A 65 -1.95 3.89 -9.26
N LEU A 66 -2.56 2.74 -9.55
CA LEU A 66 -3.87 2.37 -9.02
C LEU A 66 -3.87 2.13 -7.51
N THR A 67 -2.85 1.43 -6.99
CA THR A 67 -2.85 0.91 -5.61
C THR A 67 -2.03 1.75 -4.64
N GLY A 68 -1.14 2.60 -5.14
CA GLY A 68 -0.15 3.32 -4.33
C GLY A 68 0.91 2.42 -3.70
N ALA A 69 1.02 1.16 -4.10
CA ALA A 69 2.05 0.24 -3.62
C ALA A 69 3.42 0.57 -4.26
N ASN A 70 4.46 0.76 -3.44
CA ASN A 70 5.79 1.16 -3.94
C ASN A 70 6.42 0.10 -4.87
N ILE A 71 6.21 -1.18 -4.55
CA ILE A 71 6.67 -2.33 -5.34
C ILE A 71 5.45 -3.18 -5.67
N ALA A 72 4.90 -2.97 -6.87
CA ALA A 72 3.73 -3.66 -7.38
C ALA A 72 4.11 -4.56 -8.56
N TYR A 73 3.44 -5.71 -8.65
CA TYR A 73 3.58 -6.67 -9.75
C TYR A 73 2.21 -6.97 -10.32
N TYR A 74 2.06 -6.80 -11.64
CA TYR A 74 0.81 -7.00 -12.36
C TYR A 74 0.30 -8.43 -12.25
N ASP A 75 1.14 -9.42 -12.50
CA ASP A 75 0.73 -10.83 -12.43
C ASP A 75 0.25 -11.21 -11.02
N GLU A 76 0.96 -10.73 -9.98
CA GLU A 76 0.56 -10.93 -8.59
C GLU A 76 -0.77 -10.25 -8.27
N PHE A 77 -1.00 -9.05 -8.80
CA PHE A 77 -2.25 -8.31 -8.66
C PHE A 77 -3.41 -9.11 -9.29
N ILE A 78 -3.27 -9.52 -10.56
CA ILE A 78 -4.30 -10.33 -11.24
C ILE A 78 -4.55 -11.64 -10.50
N LEU A 79 -3.51 -12.31 -10.03
CA LEU A 79 -3.63 -13.56 -9.31
C LEU A 79 -4.39 -13.40 -7.99
N LEU A 80 -4.06 -12.36 -7.21
CA LEU A 80 -4.71 -12.07 -5.92
C LEU A 80 -6.13 -11.52 -6.05
N SER A 81 -6.52 -11.01 -7.22
CA SER A 81 -7.91 -10.58 -7.48
C SER A 81 -8.92 -11.72 -7.32
N SER A 82 -8.49 -12.97 -7.53
CA SER A 82 -9.30 -14.16 -7.33
C SER A 82 -9.50 -14.50 -5.85
N TYR A 83 -8.61 -14.04 -4.97
CA TYR A 83 -8.59 -14.38 -3.56
C TYR A 83 -9.17 -13.30 -2.68
N PHE A 84 -8.94 -12.01 -2.95
CA PHE A 84 -9.47 -10.94 -2.11
C PHE A 84 -10.88 -10.52 -2.52
N ASP A 85 -11.60 -9.89 -1.60
CA ASP A 85 -12.89 -9.27 -1.92
C ASP A 85 -12.67 -8.13 -2.92
N PRO A 86 -13.34 -8.12 -4.09
CA PRO A 86 -13.24 -7.06 -5.09
C PRO A 86 -13.42 -5.65 -4.50
N ASN A 87 -14.27 -5.49 -3.48
CA ASN A 87 -14.60 -4.20 -2.89
C ASN A 87 -13.44 -3.61 -2.06
N THR A 88 -12.61 -4.45 -1.46
CA THR A 88 -11.44 -4.01 -0.67
C THR A 88 -10.13 -4.36 -1.34
N PHE A 89 -10.17 -4.89 -2.56
CA PHE A 89 -9.03 -5.50 -3.22
C PHE A 89 -7.86 -4.53 -3.39
N ILE A 90 -8.09 -3.31 -3.86
CA ILE A 90 -7.03 -2.31 -4.07
C ILE A 90 -6.29 -2.03 -2.75
N LYS A 91 -7.04 -1.85 -1.65
CA LYS A 91 -6.49 -1.62 -0.31
C LYS A 91 -5.75 -2.85 0.23
N ASP A 92 -6.38 -4.02 0.13
CA ASP A 92 -5.82 -5.28 0.65
C ASP A 92 -4.55 -5.66 -0.11
N TYR A 93 -4.53 -5.48 -1.44
CA TYR A 93 -3.34 -5.66 -2.26
C TYR A 93 -2.23 -4.70 -1.87
N ARG A 94 -2.52 -3.41 -1.66
CA ARG A 94 -1.50 -2.44 -1.22
C ARG A 94 -0.81 -2.89 0.07
N VAL A 95 -1.59 -3.29 1.06
CA VAL A 95 -1.08 -3.75 2.36
C VAL A 95 -0.30 -5.05 2.21
N TYR A 96 -0.78 -5.99 1.38
CA TYR A 96 -0.08 -7.22 1.05
C TYR A 96 1.28 -6.93 0.39
N ALA A 97 1.31 -6.10 -0.66
CA ALA A 97 2.51 -5.79 -1.43
C ALA A 97 3.59 -5.12 -0.57
N GLN A 98 3.20 -4.23 0.35
CA GLN A 98 4.11 -3.62 1.31
C GLN A 98 4.70 -4.61 2.33
N ASN A 99 4.03 -5.73 2.56
CA ASN A 99 4.38 -6.74 3.56
C ASN A 99 4.62 -8.13 2.95
N ARG A 100 4.94 -8.21 1.65
CA ARG A 100 5.00 -9.46 0.86
C ARG A 100 5.81 -10.58 1.52
N GLU A 101 6.93 -10.25 2.16
CA GLU A 101 7.79 -11.20 2.87
C GLU A 101 7.09 -11.98 4.00
N ALA A 102 6.02 -11.42 4.57
CA ALA A 102 5.22 -12.05 5.61
C ALA A 102 4.21 -13.06 5.08
N PHE A 103 4.09 -13.20 3.76
CA PHE A 103 3.12 -14.07 3.10
C PHE A 103 3.81 -15.06 2.17
N LYS A 104 3.18 -16.22 1.99
CA LYS A 104 3.53 -17.23 0.99
C LYS A 104 2.24 -17.67 0.30
N LEU A 105 2.23 -17.62 -1.02
CA LEU A 105 1.05 -18.02 -1.80
C LEU A 105 1.08 -19.53 -2.07
N LYS A 106 -0.02 -20.21 -1.80
CA LYS A 106 -0.29 -21.56 -2.32
C LYS A 106 -1.26 -21.44 -3.48
N LEU A 107 -0.78 -21.82 -4.66
CA LEU A 107 -1.57 -21.78 -5.88
C LEU A 107 -2.39 -23.06 -6.04
N SER A 108 -3.44 -22.98 -6.85
CA SER A 108 -4.13 -24.14 -7.40
C SER A 108 -3.21 -24.97 -8.31
N SER A 109 -3.60 -26.22 -8.62
CA SER A 109 -2.78 -27.13 -9.43
C SER A 109 -2.52 -26.62 -10.85
N ASP A 110 -3.42 -25.78 -11.37
CA ASP A 110 -3.29 -25.11 -12.67
C ASP A 110 -2.53 -23.77 -12.59
N GLN A 111 -2.09 -23.36 -11.39
CA GLN A 111 -1.39 -22.10 -11.10
C GLN A 111 -2.17 -20.81 -11.44
N LYS A 112 -3.46 -20.91 -11.76
CA LYS A 112 -4.27 -19.76 -12.22
C LYS A 112 -4.93 -18.96 -11.10
N CYS A 113 -5.02 -19.55 -9.90
CA CYS A 113 -5.73 -18.99 -8.75
C CYS A 113 -4.93 -19.21 -7.45
N VAL A 114 -5.10 -18.30 -6.49
CA VAL A 114 -4.58 -18.49 -5.12
C VAL A 114 -5.60 -19.30 -4.32
N LYS A 115 -5.18 -20.46 -3.81
CA LYS A 115 -6.02 -21.30 -2.95
C LYS A 115 -5.93 -20.86 -1.49
N GLU A 116 -4.73 -20.54 -1.03
CA GLU A 116 -4.46 -20.20 0.36
C GLU A 116 -3.30 -19.21 0.43
N ILE A 117 -3.38 -18.23 1.34
CA ILE A 117 -2.25 -17.37 1.68
C ILE A 117 -1.72 -17.79 3.05
N LEU A 118 -0.52 -18.37 3.08
CA LEU A 118 0.15 -18.75 4.31
C LEU A 118 0.90 -17.57 4.92
N ILE A 119 0.84 -17.47 6.25
CA ILE A 119 1.63 -16.48 6.99
C ILE A 119 3.03 -17.03 7.25
N ASN A 120 4.03 -16.42 6.63
CA ASN A 120 5.43 -16.71 6.88
C ASN A 120 5.85 -16.15 8.25
N SER A 121 5.98 -17.02 9.25
CA SER A 121 6.27 -16.63 10.63
C SER A 121 7.54 -15.78 10.78
N LYS A 122 8.59 -16.06 9.99
CA LYS A 122 9.84 -15.27 10.01
C LYS A 122 9.62 -13.87 9.45
N GLY A 123 8.97 -13.76 8.29
CA GLY A 123 8.65 -12.48 7.65
C GLY A 123 7.70 -11.63 8.50
N HIS A 124 6.67 -12.26 9.08
CA HIS A 124 5.74 -11.61 10.00
C HIS A 124 6.43 -11.04 11.24
N LYS A 125 7.28 -11.83 11.91
CA LYS A 125 8.07 -11.37 13.06
C LYS A 125 8.98 -10.20 12.69
N ASN A 126 9.65 -10.28 11.53
CA ASN A 126 10.49 -9.20 11.04
C ASN A 126 9.69 -7.91 10.81
N ARG A 127 8.50 -8.01 10.20
CA ARG A 127 7.63 -6.85 9.96
C ARG A 127 7.15 -6.20 11.25
N ILE A 128 6.68 -6.99 12.23
CA ILE A 128 6.32 -6.44 13.55
C ILE A 128 7.51 -5.73 14.19
N LYS A 129 8.71 -6.32 14.14
CA LYS A 129 9.93 -5.70 14.68
C LYS A 129 10.25 -4.39 13.97
N ASN A 130 10.11 -4.33 12.65
CA ASN A 130 10.35 -3.11 11.87
C ASN A 130 9.37 -1.99 12.24
N TYR A 131 8.06 -2.28 12.30
CA TYR A 131 7.06 -1.29 12.73
C TYR A 131 7.38 -0.72 14.11
N ARG A 132 7.66 -1.59 15.09
CA ARG A 132 8.04 -1.17 16.45
C ARG A 132 9.34 -0.37 16.45
N GLY A 133 10.36 -0.83 15.73
CA GLY A 133 11.65 -0.16 15.65
C GLY A 133 11.56 1.24 15.06
N ILE A 134 10.78 1.42 13.99
CA ILE A 134 10.57 2.73 13.36
C ILE A 134 9.81 3.66 14.32
N ILE A 135 8.74 3.19 14.97
CA ILE A 135 7.98 3.99 15.94
C ILE A 135 8.89 4.47 17.08
N VAL A 136 9.64 3.55 17.68
CA VAL A 136 10.59 3.88 18.75
C VAL A 136 11.66 4.85 18.26
N GLY A 137 12.21 4.64 17.06
CA GLY A 137 13.19 5.53 16.44
C GLY A 137 12.66 6.95 16.26
N PHE A 138 11.44 7.12 15.77
CA PHE A 138 10.82 8.45 15.65
C PHE A 138 10.57 9.10 17.01
N ILE A 139 10.16 8.34 18.03
CA ILE A 139 10.02 8.85 19.40
C ILE A 139 11.37 9.36 19.90
N MET A 140 12.47 8.62 19.69
CA MET A 140 13.81 9.07 20.05
C MET A 140 14.21 10.35 19.30
N VAL A 141 13.90 10.46 18.00
CA VAL A 141 14.16 11.67 17.20
C VAL A 141 13.39 12.87 17.75
N ILE A 142 12.13 12.69 18.13
CA ILE A 142 11.31 13.76 18.75
C ILE A 142 11.96 14.23 20.06
N ILE A 143 12.38 13.30 20.92
CA ILE A 143 13.03 13.60 22.20
C ILE A 143 14.36 14.33 21.96
N PHE A 144 15.20 13.81 21.06
CA PHE A 144 16.48 14.43 20.71
C PHE A 144 16.28 15.84 20.12
N TYR A 145 15.31 16.00 19.22
CA TYR A 145 14.94 17.30 18.67
C TYR A 145 14.56 18.26 19.79
N ARG A 146 13.70 17.84 20.73
CA ARG A 146 13.24 18.69 21.85
C ARG A 146 14.36 19.16 22.76
N ILE A 147 15.30 18.28 23.08
CA ILE A 147 16.37 18.56 24.06
C ILE A 147 17.52 19.32 23.41
N SER A 148 17.95 18.91 22.21
CA SER A 148 19.19 19.39 21.60
C SER A 148 18.94 20.47 20.55
N ILE A 149 18.02 20.22 19.61
CA ILE A 149 17.86 21.07 18.41
C ILE A 149 16.86 22.21 18.66
N GLY A 150 15.78 21.95 19.38
CA GLY A 150 14.71 22.90 19.68
C GLY A 150 15.21 24.19 20.32
N PRO A 151 16.03 24.13 21.39
CA PRO A 151 16.58 25.34 22.03
C PRO A 151 17.50 26.14 21.11
N VAL A 152 18.34 25.44 20.33
CA VAL A 152 19.25 26.06 19.35
C VAL A 152 18.44 26.76 18.25
N LEU A 153 17.42 26.09 17.72
CA LEU A 153 16.54 26.64 16.69
C LEU A 153 15.75 27.84 17.21
N GLN A 154 15.21 27.78 18.42
CA GLN A 154 14.53 28.94 19.04
C GLN A 154 15.47 30.12 19.19
N LYS A 155 16.69 29.90 19.70
CA LYS A 155 17.70 30.96 19.82
C LYS A 155 18.08 31.55 18.46
N TRP A 156 18.21 30.72 17.43
CA TRP A 156 18.49 31.17 16.07
C TRP A 156 17.34 31.99 15.48
N LEU A 157 16.10 31.52 15.60
CA LEU A 157 14.90 32.25 15.15
C LEU A 157 14.72 33.59 15.89
N LYS A 158 15.10 33.64 17.16
CA LYS A 158 15.09 34.87 17.96
C LYS A 158 16.16 35.86 17.51
N ASN A 159 17.39 35.39 17.30
CA ASN A 159 18.53 36.27 17.05
C ASN A 159 18.65 36.72 15.60
N GLU A 160 18.40 35.82 14.64
CA GLU A 160 18.60 36.11 13.21
C GLU A 160 17.33 36.65 12.57
N TRP A 161 16.18 36.07 12.91
CA TRP A 161 14.89 36.41 12.29
C TRP A 161 14.04 37.36 13.16
N ASN A 162 14.50 37.69 14.37
CA ASN A 162 13.81 38.59 15.32
C ASN A 162 12.34 38.22 15.54
N LEU A 163 12.00 36.93 15.48
CA LEU A 163 10.63 36.48 15.62
C LEU A 163 10.15 36.65 17.07
N PRO A 164 8.87 37.00 17.30
CA PRO A 164 8.30 37.01 18.65
C PRO A 164 8.27 35.59 19.22
N ASP A 165 8.35 35.47 20.55
CA ASP A 165 8.45 34.18 21.25
C ASP A 165 7.29 33.22 20.89
N LEU A 166 6.08 33.76 20.64
CA LEU A 166 4.94 32.98 20.17
C LEU A 166 5.19 32.30 18.81
N ALA A 167 5.74 33.03 17.83
CA ALA A 167 5.99 32.52 16.50
C ALA A 167 7.10 31.44 16.51
N GLN A 168 8.16 31.65 17.30
CA GLN A 168 9.19 30.64 17.53
C GLN A 168 8.60 29.35 18.11
N GLY A 169 7.73 29.48 19.12
CA GLY A 169 7.03 28.37 19.76
C GLY A 169 6.20 27.56 18.77
N ILE A 170 5.44 28.23 17.91
CA ILE A 170 4.63 27.58 16.87
C ILE A 170 5.50 26.78 15.89
N ILE A 171 6.62 27.34 15.41
CA ILE A 171 7.51 26.66 14.45
C ILE A 171 8.10 25.39 15.08
N VAL A 172 8.66 25.51 16.28
CA VAL A 172 9.31 24.38 16.97
C VAL A 172 8.28 23.31 17.35
N GLN A 173 7.10 23.71 17.81
CA GLN A 173 6.01 22.78 18.11
C GLN A 173 5.46 22.12 16.85
N GLY A 174 5.37 22.86 15.74
CA GLY A 174 4.89 22.37 14.45
C GLY A 174 5.75 21.24 13.90
N LEU A 175 7.08 21.34 14.04
CA LEU A 175 8.00 20.25 13.67
C LEU A 175 7.77 18.99 14.50
N VAL A 176 7.51 19.13 15.80
CA VAL A 176 7.17 17.99 16.66
C VAL A 176 5.84 17.38 16.27
N PHE A 177 4.84 18.21 15.97
CA PHE A 177 3.54 17.74 15.50
C PHE A 177 3.66 16.98 14.18
N PHE A 178 4.50 17.45 13.24
CA PHE A 178 4.81 16.73 12.01
C PHE A 178 5.39 15.34 12.27
N PHE A 179 6.35 15.19 13.18
CA PHE A 179 6.86 13.85 13.52
C PHE A 179 5.78 12.96 14.18
N LEU A 180 4.87 13.53 14.97
CA LEU A 180 3.74 12.80 15.53
C LEU A 180 2.77 12.31 14.44
N THR A 181 2.48 13.11 13.41
CA THR A 181 1.62 12.65 12.29
C THR A 181 2.27 11.51 11.51
N VAL A 182 3.60 11.51 11.35
CA VAL A 182 4.34 10.39 10.77
C VAL A 182 4.21 9.13 11.64
N VAL A 183 4.35 9.23 12.96
CA VAL A 183 4.16 8.10 13.88
C VAL A 183 2.73 7.55 13.78
N LEU A 184 1.72 8.42 13.80
CA LEU A 184 0.31 8.03 13.64
C LEU A 184 0.08 7.31 12.30
N ARG A 185 0.71 7.79 11.21
CA ARG A 185 0.62 7.12 9.91
C ARG A 185 1.17 5.70 9.95
N ILE A 186 2.30 5.49 10.62
CA ILE A 186 2.89 4.16 10.79
C ILE A 186 1.97 3.24 11.61
N PHE A 187 1.31 3.77 12.64
CA PHE A 187 0.30 3.03 13.40
C PHE A 187 -0.88 2.61 12.52
N LEU A 188 -1.41 3.51 11.68
CA LEU A 188 -2.49 3.18 10.75
C LEU A 188 -2.08 2.09 9.76
N ASP A 189 -0.87 2.16 9.21
CA ASP A 189 -0.34 1.14 8.31
C ASP A 189 -0.18 -0.23 9.03
N TYR A 190 0.21 -0.21 10.31
CA TYR A 190 0.29 -1.43 11.14
C TYR A 190 -1.09 -2.03 11.45
N GLU A 191 -2.10 -1.22 11.75
CA GLU A 191 -3.47 -1.69 11.95
C GLU A 191 -4.07 -2.24 10.66
N ALA A 192 -3.81 -1.61 9.51
CA ALA A 192 -4.20 -2.15 8.20
C ALA A 192 -3.57 -3.51 7.94
N TYR A 193 -2.29 -3.68 8.30
CA TYR A 193 -1.60 -4.97 8.22
C TYR A 193 -2.22 -6.05 9.11
N LYS A 194 -2.58 -5.73 10.36
CA LYS A 194 -3.31 -6.65 11.24
C LYS A 194 -4.66 -7.04 10.68
N ALA A 195 -5.42 -6.07 10.17
CA ALA A 195 -6.73 -6.32 9.57
C ALA A 195 -6.62 -7.28 8.39
N LEU A 196 -5.61 -7.10 7.53
CA LEU A 196 -5.34 -8.04 6.43
C LEU A 196 -5.00 -9.45 6.94
N LEU A 197 -4.16 -9.57 7.98
CA LEU A 197 -3.84 -10.86 8.58
C LEU A 197 -5.08 -11.57 9.11
N HIS A 198 -6.00 -10.84 9.75
CA HIS A 198 -7.26 -11.39 10.22
C HIS A 198 -8.10 -11.90 9.05
N LYS A 199 -8.34 -11.06 8.03
CA LYS A 199 -9.08 -11.42 6.82
C LYS A 199 -8.53 -12.68 6.16
N ILE A 200 -7.20 -12.79 6.04
CA ILE A 200 -6.55 -13.97 5.45
C ILE A 200 -6.80 -15.22 6.28
N LYS A 201 -6.69 -15.14 7.61
CA LYS A 201 -6.94 -16.30 8.49
C LYS A 201 -8.39 -16.77 8.42
N GLU A 202 -9.32 -15.83 8.46
CA GLU A 202 -10.76 -16.09 8.34
C GLU A 202 -11.07 -16.76 7.01
N LYS A 203 -10.62 -16.17 5.90
CA LYS A 203 -10.84 -16.73 4.57
C LYS A 203 -10.21 -18.10 4.38
N ASN A 204 -8.98 -18.34 4.86
CA ASN A 204 -8.37 -19.66 4.81
C ASN A 204 -9.17 -20.70 5.61
N SER A 205 -9.78 -20.31 6.74
CA SER A 205 -10.59 -21.23 7.55
C SER A 205 -11.90 -21.64 6.86
N GLU A 206 -12.50 -20.73 6.08
CA GLU A 206 -13.68 -21.04 5.26
C GLU A 206 -13.37 -22.04 4.15
N THR A 207 -12.17 -21.98 3.54
CA THR A 207 -11.78 -22.88 2.45
C THR A 207 -11.34 -24.28 2.91
N THR A 208 -11.18 -24.51 4.22
CA THR A 208 -10.71 -25.79 4.79
C THR A 208 -11.85 -26.66 5.35
N ASN A 209 -13.06 -26.09 5.48
CA ASN A 209 -14.29 -26.79 5.83
C ASN A 209 -15.10 -27.14 4.57
#